data_AF-A0A2K7SS98-F1
#
_entry.id   AF-A0A2K7SS98-F1
#
_cell.length_a   1.000
_cell.length_b   1.000
_cell.length_c   1.000
_cell.angle_alpha   90.00
_cell.angle_beta   90.00
_cell.angle_gamma   90.00
#
_symmetry.space_group_name_H-M   'P 1'
#
loop_
_entity.id
_entity.type
_entity.pdbx_description
1 polymer ?
#
loop_
_entity_poly.entity_id
_entity_poly.type
_entity_poly.pdbx_seq_one_letter_code
_entity_poly.pdbx_strand_id
1 'polypeptide(L)' 'MTAAEQLDTSVEYEIRYFEQGKIHSMRVVADNKKAAHEYYLDCGKHNSDLYSIRPDE' A
#
# COMPACT_ATOMS: atom_id res chain seq x y z
N MET A 1 29.08 7.32 -14.65
CA MET A 1 27.96 6.51 -14.10
C MET A 1 27.09 7.48 -13.32
N THR A 2 26.02 7.98 -13.93
CA THR A 2 25.11 8.91 -13.28
C THR A 2 24.15 8.05 -12.46
N ALA A 3 24.43 7.92 -11.16
CA ALA A 3 23.48 7.38 -10.22
C ALA A 3 22.29 8.31 -10.23
N ALA A 4 21.18 7.86 -10.81
CA ALA A 4 19.91 8.55 -10.67
C ALA A 4 19.70 8.74 -9.16
N GLU A 5 19.50 9.99 -8.75
CA GLU A 5 18.89 10.31 -7.47
C GLU A 5 17.51 9.64 -7.51
N GLN A 6 17.45 8.37 -7.09
CA GLN A 6 16.21 7.74 -6.69
C GLN A 6 15.79 8.56 -5.47
N LEU A 7 14.98 9.58 -5.71
CA LEU A 7 14.24 10.25 -4.65
C LEU A 7 13.67 9.14 -3.78
N ASP A 8 14.11 9.06 -2.52
CA ASP A 8 13.46 8.36 -1.41
C ASP A 8 12.06 8.98 -1.22
N THR A 9 11.21 8.79 -2.22
CA THR A 9 9.82 9.24 -2.28
C THR A 9 8.88 8.13 -1.82
N SER A 10 9.44 6.99 -1.42
CA SER A 10 8.70 5.91 -0.81
C SER A 10 8.18 6.36 0.55
N VAL A 11 6.86 6.46 0.65
CA VAL A 11 6.17 6.80 1.90
C VAL A 11 5.49 5.55 2.45
N GLU A 12 5.32 5.47 3.77
CA GLU A 12 4.52 4.42 4.37
C GLU A 12 3.05 4.66 4.02
N TYR A 13 2.36 3.63 3.56
CA TYR A 13 0.93 3.63 3.28
C TYR A 13 0.21 2.70 4.23
N GLU A 14 -0.87 3.18 4.84
CA GLU A 14 -1.84 2.36 5.54
C GLU A 14 -2.92 1.89 4.54
N ILE A 15 -3.01 0.57 4.37
CA ILE A 15 -4.06 -0.10 3.60
C ILE A 15 -5.06 -0.70 4.58
N ARG A 16 -6.32 -0.30 4.50
CA ARG A 16 -7.43 -0.85 5.27
C ARG A 16 -8.30 -1.71 4.37
N TYR A 17 -8.72 -2.86 4.87
CA TYR A 17 -9.55 -3.81 4.15
C TYR A 17 -10.48 -4.57 5.09
N PHE A 18 -11.55 -5.13 4.55
CA PHE A 18 -12.47 -5.99 5.27
C PHE A 18 -12.06 -7.44 5.11
N GLU A 19 -11.91 -8.14 6.22
CA GLU A 19 -11.65 -9.58 6.22
C GLU A 19 -12.33 -10.19 7.44
N GLN A 20 -12.95 -11.35 7.26
CA GLN A 20 -13.63 -12.08 8.36
C GLN A 20 -14.66 -11.22 9.13
N GLY A 21 -15.35 -10.31 8.44
CA GLY A 21 -16.37 -9.44 9.02
C GLY A 21 -15.83 -8.29 9.90
N LYS A 22 -14.52 -8.01 9.83
CA LYS A 22 -13.87 -6.91 10.56
C LYS A 22 -12.98 -6.08 9.64
N ILE A 23 -12.67 -4.85 10.06
CA ILE A 23 -11.69 -4.01 9.38
C ILE A 23 -10.30 -4.39 9.89
N HIS A 24 -9.41 -4.71 8.95
CA HIS A 24 -8.00 -4.95 9.16
C HIS A 24 -7.19 -3.81 8.52
N SER A 25 -5.97 -3.62 8.99
CA SER A 25 -5.01 -2.71 8.38
C SER A 25 -3.65 -3.38 8.20
N MET A 26 -2.93 -2.95 7.17
CA MET A 26 -1.53 -3.30 6.93
C MET A 26 -0.77 -2.07 6.46
N ARG A 27 0.53 -2.05 6.72
CA ARG A 27 1.43 -0.96 6.35
C ARG A 27 2.42 -1.44 5.31
N VAL A 28 2.65 -0.63 4.29
CA VAL A 28 3.61 -0.90 3.23
C VAL A 28 4.36 0.37 2.86
N VAL A 29 5.67 0.28 2.68
CA VAL A 29 6.47 1.36 2.11
C VAL A 29 6.38 1.25 0.59
N ALA A 30 5.85 2.28 -0.06
CA ALA A 30 5.67 2.28 -1.51
C ALA A 30 5.89 3.67 -2.10
N ASP A 31 6.30 3.72 -3.37
CA ASP A 31 6.59 4.98 -4.07
C ASP A 31 5.33 5.79 -4.38
N ASN A 32 4.19 5.12 -4.45
CA ASN A 32 2.89 5.74 -4.71
C ASN A 32 1.75 4.81 -4.28
N LYS A 33 0.53 5.36 -4.27
CA LYS A 33 -0.69 4.62 -3.94
C LYS A 33 -0.93 3.39 -4.83
N LYS A 34 -0.50 3.41 -6.09
CA LYS A 34 -0.67 2.26 -7.01
C LYS A 34 0.26 1.11 -6.61
N ALA A 35 1.51 1.39 -6.27
CA ALA A 35 2.44 0.38 -5.76
C ALA A 35 1.99 -0.21 -4.42
N ALA A 36 1.43 0.61 -3.51
CA ALA A 36 0.81 0.10 -2.28
C ALA A 36 -0.41 -0.81 -2.58
N HIS A 37 -1.19 -0.45 -3.59
CA HIS A 37 -2.33 -1.25 -4.03
C HIS A 37 -1.93 -2.58 -4.69
N GLU A 38 -0.88 -2.56 -5.51
CA GLU A 38 -0.32 -3.79 -6.12
C GLU A 38 0.19 -4.74 -5.04
N TYR A 39 0.92 -4.23 -4.04
CA TYR A 39 1.35 -5.03 -2.89
C TYR A 39 0.18 -5.69 -2.15
N TYR A 40 -0.92 -4.97 -1.95
CA TYR A 40 -2.14 -5.51 -1.37
C TYR A 40 -2.70 -6.69 -2.16
N LEU A 41 -2.73 -6.60 -3.49
CA LEU A 41 -3.21 -7.68 -4.37
C LEU A 41 -2.24 -8.87 -4.40
N ASP A 42 -0.92 -8.62 -4.42
CA ASP A 42 0.12 -9.66 -4.34
C ASP A 42 0.07 -10.45 -3.02
N CYS A 43 -0.45 -9.84 -1.94
CA CYS A 43 -0.74 -10.54 -0.68
C CYS A 43 -1.96 -11.48 -0.75
N GLY A 44 -2.56 -11.66 -1.93
CA GLY A 44 -3.75 -12.50 -2.13
C GLY A 44 -5.05 -11.85 -1.66
N LYS A 45 -5.07 -10.53 -1.46
CA LYS A 45 -6.28 -9.78 -1.10
C LYS A 45 -7.06 -9.38 -2.34
N HIS A 46 -8.36 -9.10 -2.19
CA HIS A 46 -9.21 -8.70 -3.31
C HIS A 46 -9.59 -7.22 -3.25
N ASN A 47 -9.80 -6.62 -4.44
CA ASN A 47 -10.31 -5.25 -4.53
C ASN A 47 -11.65 -5.04 -3.84
N SER A 48 -12.52 -6.05 -3.84
CA SER A 48 -13.82 -6.00 -3.18
C SER A 48 -13.73 -5.81 -1.67
N ASP A 49 -12.61 -6.24 -1.08
CA ASP A 49 -12.34 -6.16 0.34
C ASP A 49 -11.64 -4.83 0.70
N LEU A 50 -11.14 -4.08 -0.27
CA LEU A 50 -10.37 -2.86 -0.04
C LEU A 50 -11.27 -1.72 0.47
N TYR A 51 -10.93 -1.16 1.63
CA TYR A 51 -11.63 -0.01 2.21
C TYR A 51 -10.94 1.32 1.87
N SER A 52 -9.63 1.43 2.13
CA SER A 52 -8.87 2.65 1.86
C SER A 52 -7.37 2.39 1.74
N ILE A 53 -6.68 3.20 0.93
CA ILE A 53 -5.21 3.29 0.91
C ILE A 53 -4.85 4.76 1.05
N ARG A 54 -4.08 5.09 2.09
CA ARG A 54 -3.66 6.44 2.42
C ARG A 54 -2.21 6.44 2.91
N PRO A 55 -1.43 7.51 2.66
CA PRO A 55 -0.14 7.65 3.31
C PRO A 55 -0.33 7.70 4.84
N ASP A 56 0.55 7.04 5.59
CA ASP A 56 0.69 7.20 7.04
C ASP A 56 1.47 8.51 7.24
N GLU A 57 0.73 9.60 7.48
CA GLU A 57 1.27 10.93 7.80
C GLU A 57 1.70 11.04 9.28
#